data_AF-T1J1U6-F1
#
_entry.id   AF-T1J1U6-F1
#
_cell.length_a   1.000
_cell.length_b   1.000
_cell.length_c   1.000
_cell.angle_alpha   90.00
_cell.angle_beta   90.00
_cell.angle_gamma   90.00
#
_symmetry.space_group_name_H-M   'P 1'
#
loop_
_entity.id
_entity.type
_entity.pdbx_description
1 polymer ?
#
loop_
_entity_poly.entity_id
_entity_poly.type
_entity_poly.pdbx_seq_one_letter_code
_entity_poly.pdbx_strand_id
1 'polypeptide(L)'
;MRLILDDAQGLGSPVGSILVGTNQFIAQAIRVRKVLGGGMRQAGILAAAGIYSLTNMIERLQEDHINAGQIARAIDDLKSDVISVTNKVRTNIILVKVNEKFATSDEFTLRLKKVFEDEEKSLGKSIVVKASEIEKGSIRLVTHANVTQNDVVMAIQKLKYVVDEFNRAKN
;
A
#
# COMPACT_ATOMS: atom_id res chain seq x y z
N MET A 1 -18.94 -22.21 8.24
CA MET A 1 -18.66 -20.94 7.52
C MET A 1 -17.31 -20.45 7.98
N ARG A 2 -16.35 -20.39 7.07
CA ARG A 2 -15.06 -19.71 7.18
C ARG A 2 -14.90 -18.69 6.03
N LEU A 3 -13.88 -17.85 5.92
CA LEU A 3 -13.69 -16.93 4.79
C LEU A 3 -12.35 -17.18 4.06
N ILE A 4 -12.27 -16.90 2.75
CA ILE A 4 -11.00 -16.53 2.08
C ILE A 4 -10.61 -15.12 2.43
N LEU A 5 -9.69 -15.01 3.39
CA LEU A 5 -8.92 -13.81 3.67
C LEU A 5 -7.50 -14.05 3.17
N ASP A 6 -6.97 -13.09 2.42
CA ASP A 6 -5.55 -12.99 2.17
C ASP A 6 -4.91 -12.31 3.39
N ASP A 7 -4.55 -13.12 4.38
CA ASP A 7 -4.03 -12.65 5.67
C ASP A 7 -2.67 -11.93 5.51
N ALA A 8 -2.01 -12.08 4.35
CA ALA A 8 -0.67 -11.56 4.11
C ALA A 8 -0.60 -10.08 3.72
N GLN A 9 -1.70 -9.48 3.25
CA GLN A 9 -1.67 -8.10 2.76
C GLN A 9 -2.02 -7.08 3.84
N GLY A 10 -3.22 -7.17 4.42
CA GLY A 10 -3.71 -6.20 5.42
C GLY A 10 -3.51 -6.64 6.87
N LEU A 11 -3.56 -7.96 7.12
CA LEU A 11 -3.57 -8.51 8.48
C LEU A 11 -2.16 -8.86 9.00
N GLY A 12 -1.12 -8.65 8.19
CA GLY A 12 0.28 -8.77 8.60
C GLY A 12 0.78 -10.21 8.80
N SER A 13 0.07 -11.23 8.31
CA SER A 13 0.60 -12.60 8.34
C SER A 13 1.74 -12.76 7.33
N PRO A 14 2.79 -13.54 7.64
CA PRO A 14 3.92 -13.70 6.74
C PRO A 14 3.57 -14.51 5.48
N VAL A 15 2.71 -15.52 5.61
CA VAL A 15 2.29 -16.41 4.51
C VAL A 15 0.91 -16.96 4.81
N GLY A 16 0.04 -16.98 3.80
CA GLY A 16 -1.16 -17.81 3.81
C GLY A 16 -2.44 -17.09 3.41
N SER A 17 -3.39 -17.87 2.92
CA SER A 17 -4.77 -17.46 2.74
C SER A 17 -5.66 -18.63 3.16
N ILE A 18 -6.84 -18.35 3.71
CA ILE A 18 -7.67 -19.40 4.32
C ILE A 18 -8.84 -19.74 3.40
N LEU A 19 -8.91 -20.89 2.76
CA LEU A 19 -10.13 -21.22 1.98
C LEU A 19 -11.24 -21.75 2.87
N VAL A 20 -12.47 -21.25 2.73
CA VAL A 20 -13.58 -21.89 3.45
C VAL A 20 -14.96 -21.86 2.79
N GLY A 21 -15.73 -22.91 3.11
CA GLY A 21 -17.07 -23.18 2.61
C GLY A 21 -17.70 -24.36 3.37
N THR A 22 -18.51 -25.16 2.69
CA THR A 22 -19.14 -26.38 3.25
C THR A 22 -18.13 -27.53 3.39
N ASN A 23 -18.47 -28.55 4.20
CA ASN A 23 -17.61 -29.73 4.37
C ASN A 23 -17.30 -30.43 3.04
N GLN A 24 -18.30 -30.58 2.16
CA GLN A 24 -18.13 -31.18 0.84
C GLN A 24 -17.19 -30.35 -0.05
N PHE A 25 -17.36 -29.04 -0.05
CA PHE A 25 -16.50 -28.11 -0.80
C PHE A 25 -15.05 -28.15 -0.31
N ILE A 26 -14.84 -28.14 1.02
CA ILE A 26 -13.49 -28.17 1.60
C ILE A 26 -12.80 -29.51 1.37
N ALA A 27 -13.52 -30.63 1.41
CA ALA A 27 -12.97 -31.93 1.09
C ALA A 27 -12.47 -32.01 -0.36
N GLN A 28 -13.16 -31.36 -1.31
CA GLN A 28 -12.69 -31.24 -2.69
C GLN A 28 -11.49 -30.30 -2.79
N ALA A 29 -11.54 -29.15 -2.14
CA ALA A 29 -10.47 -28.17 -2.19
C ALA A 29 -9.16 -28.67 -1.55
N ILE A 30 -9.21 -29.47 -0.48
CA ILE A 30 -8.03 -30.11 0.11
C ILE A 30 -7.35 -31.06 -0.89
N ARG A 31 -8.14 -31.80 -1.68
CA ARG A 31 -7.61 -32.65 -2.75
C ARG A 31 -6.91 -31.82 -3.82
N VAL A 32 -7.56 -30.76 -4.29
CA VAL A 32 -6.96 -29.82 -5.26
C VAL A 32 -5.66 -29.20 -4.71
N ARG A 33 -5.67 -28.73 -3.46
CA ARG A 33 -4.49 -28.19 -2.78
C ARG A 33 -3.34 -29.21 -2.76
N LYS A 34 -3.63 -30.50 -2.57
CA LYS A 34 -2.61 -31.56 -2.58
C LYS A 34 -2.03 -31.77 -3.97
N VAL A 35 -2.88 -31.77 -5.01
CA VAL A 35 -2.46 -31.90 -6.42
C VAL A 35 -1.59 -30.72 -6.84
N LEU A 36 -1.94 -29.50 -6.42
CA LEU A 36 -1.16 -28.29 -6.69
C LEU A 36 0.11 -28.15 -5.82
N GLY A 37 0.41 -29.14 -4.96
CA GLY A 37 1.61 -29.12 -4.11
C GLY A 37 1.51 -28.30 -2.82
N GLY A 38 0.36 -27.69 -2.52
CA GLY A 38 0.14 -26.89 -1.30
C GLY A 38 0.00 -27.68 0.01
N GLY A 39 0.32 -28.97 0.01
CA GLY A 39 0.23 -29.85 1.19
C GLY A 39 1.49 -29.83 2.06
N MET A 40 1.70 -28.74 2.81
CA MET A 40 2.83 -28.56 3.74
C MET A 40 2.74 -29.49 4.97
N ARG A 41 3.89 -29.96 5.50
CA ARG A 41 3.96 -30.92 6.62
C ARG A 41 4.22 -30.28 8.00
N GLN A 42 4.70 -29.02 8.07
CA GLN A 42 4.94 -28.28 9.33
C GLN A 42 4.38 -26.85 9.27
N ALA A 43 3.17 -26.69 8.74
CA ALA A 43 2.53 -25.37 8.60
C ALA A 43 2.04 -24.75 9.93
N GLY A 44 2.24 -25.40 11.08
CA GLY A 44 1.75 -24.96 12.37
C GLY A 44 2.26 -23.58 12.80
N ILE A 45 3.53 -23.26 12.47
CA ILE A 45 4.13 -21.95 12.74
C ILE A 45 3.39 -20.85 11.96
N LEU A 46 3.11 -21.10 10.68
CA LEU A 46 2.36 -20.17 9.83
C LEU A 46 0.89 -20.05 10.28
N ALA A 47 0.28 -21.17 10.70
CA ALA A 47 -1.08 -21.17 11.23
C ALA A 47 -1.19 -20.35 12.53
N ALA A 48 -0.19 -20.40 13.41
CA ALA A 48 -0.15 -19.58 14.62
C ALA A 48 -0.11 -18.07 14.29
N ALA A 49 0.71 -17.68 13.32
CA ALA A 49 0.74 -16.30 12.83
C ALA A 49 -0.62 -15.86 12.23
N GLY A 50 -1.25 -16.73 11.43
CA GLY A 50 -2.60 -16.49 10.89
C GLY A 50 -3.67 -16.29 11.97
N ILE A 51 -3.65 -17.12 13.02
CA ILE A 51 -4.56 -16.96 14.17
C ILE A 51 -4.34 -15.61 14.85
N TYR A 52 -3.07 -15.23 15.09
CA TYR A 52 -2.76 -13.94 15.70
C TYR A 52 -3.25 -12.77 14.85
N SER A 53 -2.97 -12.79 13.55
CA SER A 53 -3.42 -11.80 12.57
C SER A 53 -4.94 -11.64 12.57
N LEU A 54 -5.69 -12.74 12.49
CA LEU A 54 -7.16 -12.69 12.49
C LEU A 54 -7.76 -12.20 13.80
N THR A 55 -7.08 -12.43 14.92
CA THR A 55 -7.64 -12.09 16.24
C THR A 55 -7.30 -10.65 16.63
N ASN A 56 -6.13 -10.13 16.24
CA ASN A 56 -5.61 -8.87 16.78
C ASN A 56 -5.45 -7.75 15.73
N MET A 57 -5.40 -8.07 14.43
CA MET A 57 -5.06 -7.06 13.41
C MET A 57 -6.28 -6.49 12.67
N ILE A 58 -7.49 -7.02 12.89
CA ILE A 58 -8.71 -6.57 12.18
C ILE A 58 -9.05 -5.12 12.53
N GLU A 59 -9.07 -4.75 13.81
CA GLU A 59 -9.47 -3.40 14.26
C GLU A 59 -8.51 -2.33 13.72
N ARG A 60 -7.23 -2.67 13.60
CA ARG A 60 -6.17 -1.80 13.08
C ARG A 60 -6.35 -1.41 11.61
N LEU A 61 -7.09 -2.18 10.81
CA LEU A 61 -7.36 -1.81 9.41
C LEU A 61 -8.03 -0.42 9.29
N GLN A 62 -8.75 0.00 10.34
CA GLN A 62 -9.31 1.34 10.40
C GLN A 62 -8.22 2.42 10.41
N GLU A 63 -7.09 2.20 11.10
CA GLU A 63 -5.95 3.11 11.12
C GLU A 63 -5.36 3.28 9.71
N ASP A 64 -5.22 2.18 8.96
CA ASP A 64 -4.74 2.23 7.57
C ASP A 64 -5.68 3.06 6.68
N HIS A 65 -7.00 2.92 6.86
CA HIS A 65 -7.97 3.72 6.13
C HIS A 65 -7.87 5.21 6.47
N ILE A 66 -7.68 5.54 7.76
CA ILE A 66 -7.49 6.93 8.22
C ILE A 66 -6.20 7.51 7.62
N ASN A 67 -5.11 6.77 7.68
CA ASN A 67 -3.81 7.14 7.13
C ASN A 67 -3.88 7.39 5.62
N ALA A 68 -4.50 6.47 4.87
CA ALA A 68 -4.71 6.64 3.43
C ALA A 68 -5.54 7.90 3.12
N GLY A 69 -6.61 8.13 3.90
CA GLY A 69 -7.44 9.32 3.78
C GLY A 69 -6.71 10.63 4.13
N GLN A 70 -5.70 10.61 5.01
CA GLN A 70 -4.85 11.76 5.29
C GLN A 70 -3.94 12.09 4.11
N ILE A 71 -3.29 11.07 3.52
CA ILE A 71 -2.42 11.25 2.34
C ILE A 71 -3.23 11.79 1.16
N ALA A 72 -4.39 11.19 0.87
CA ALA A 72 -5.24 11.62 -0.23
C ALA A 72 -5.72 13.07 -0.07
N ARG A 73 -6.18 13.45 1.12
CA ARG A 73 -6.54 14.85 1.40
C ARG A 73 -5.36 15.80 1.22
N ALA A 74 -4.17 15.41 1.69
CA ALA A 74 -2.99 16.24 1.52
C ALA A 74 -2.59 16.42 0.05
N ILE A 75 -2.82 15.42 -0.81
CA ILE A 75 -2.62 15.53 -2.25
C ILE A 75 -3.65 16.48 -2.86
N ASP A 76 -4.93 16.35 -2.49
CA ASP A 76 -5.99 17.24 -2.99
C ASP A 76 -5.80 18.69 -2.53
N ASP A 77 -5.35 18.89 -1.29
CA ASP A 77 -5.05 20.21 -0.70
C ASP A 77 -3.89 20.92 -1.40
N LEU A 78 -2.98 20.19 -2.04
CA LEU A 78 -1.90 20.80 -2.84
C LEU A 78 -2.44 21.54 -4.06
N LYS A 79 -3.63 21.18 -4.56
CA LYS A 79 -4.26 21.75 -5.77
C LYS A 79 -3.25 21.92 -6.93
N SER A 80 -2.35 20.96 -7.06
CA SER A 80 -1.29 21.01 -8.07
C SER A 80 -1.74 20.32 -9.35
N ASP A 81 -1.31 20.84 -10.49
CA ASP A 81 -1.57 20.22 -11.80
C ASP A 81 -0.70 18.97 -12.07
N VAL A 82 0.29 18.68 -11.21
CA VAL A 82 1.21 17.54 -11.37
C VAL A 82 0.55 16.23 -11.01
N ILE A 83 -0.20 16.19 -9.91
CA ILE A 83 -0.84 14.98 -9.39
C ILE A 83 -2.28 15.24 -8.95
N SER A 84 -3.15 14.24 -9.11
CA SER A 84 -4.54 14.31 -8.63
C SER A 84 -5.00 12.94 -8.12
N VAL A 85 -5.81 12.90 -7.06
CA VAL A 85 -6.40 11.64 -6.58
C VAL A 85 -7.59 11.27 -7.45
N THR A 86 -7.58 10.07 -8.01
CA THR A 86 -8.62 9.62 -8.96
C THR A 86 -9.75 8.86 -8.26
N ASN A 87 -9.44 8.13 -7.19
CA ASN A 87 -10.42 7.31 -6.49
C ASN A 87 -10.95 7.98 -5.22
N LYS A 88 -12.22 7.73 -4.88
CA LYS A 88 -12.72 8.02 -3.53
C LYS A 88 -12.08 7.02 -2.56
N VAL A 89 -11.05 7.46 -1.83
CA VAL A 89 -10.31 6.63 -0.86
C VAL A 89 -11.23 6.24 0.29
N ARG A 90 -11.72 4.99 0.25
CA ARG A 90 -12.55 4.38 1.30
C ARG A 90 -11.83 3.28 2.09
N THR A 91 -10.69 2.84 1.59
CA THR A 91 -9.87 1.76 2.16
C THR A 91 -8.42 2.27 2.32
N ASN A 92 -7.45 1.36 2.32
CA ASN A 92 -6.02 1.66 2.41
C ASN A 92 -5.33 1.97 1.07
N ILE A 93 -6.09 2.00 -0.05
CA ILE A 93 -5.56 2.17 -1.41
C ILE A 93 -5.86 3.58 -1.95
N ILE A 94 -4.81 4.24 -2.43
CA ILE A 94 -4.87 5.56 -3.06
C ILE A 94 -4.39 5.42 -4.50
N LEU A 95 -5.21 5.86 -5.45
CA LEU A 95 -4.89 5.95 -6.87
C LEU A 95 -4.66 7.42 -7.21
N VAL A 96 -3.44 7.72 -7.67
CA VAL A 96 -3.01 9.06 -8.01
C VAL A 96 -2.68 9.09 -9.49
N LYS A 97 -3.32 10.00 -10.22
CA LYS A 97 -3.00 10.28 -11.61
C LYS A 97 -1.88 11.31 -11.67
N VAL A 98 -0.81 10.98 -12.39
CA VAL A 98 0.29 11.88 -12.71
C VAL A 98 0.02 12.51 -14.06
N ASN A 99 0.17 13.81 -14.15
CA ASN A 99 -0.02 14.54 -15.39
C ASN A 99 1.23 14.41 -16.28
N GLU A 100 1.06 13.74 -17.42
CA GLU A 100 2.13 13.48 -18.40
C GLU A 100 2.79 14.77 -18.93
N LYS A 101 2.15 15.93 -18.77
CA LYS A 101 2.78 17.22 -19.10
C LYS A 101 4.00 17.53 -18.22
N PHE A 102 4.04 17.03 -16.98
CA PHE A 102 5.09 17.35 -16.02
C PHE A 102 6.11 16.22 -15.89
N ALA A 103 5.62 14.99 -15.77
CA ALA A 103 6.46 13.82 -15.62
C ALA A 103 5.72 12.57 -16.11
N THR A 104 6.47 11.56 -16.50
CA THR A 104 5.91 10.21 -16.64
C THR A 104 5.68 9.58 -15.27
N SER A 105 4.76 8.62 -15.18
CA SER A 105 4.51 7.83 -13.95
C SER A 105 5.79 7.17 -13.44
N ASP A 106 6.59 6.58 -14.34
CA ASP A 106 7.89 5.98 -14.03
C ASP A 106 8.88 6.99 -13.44
N GLU A 107 9.03 8.16 -14.06
CA GLU A 107 9.93 9.20 -13.59
C GLU A 107 9.52 9.71 -12.20
N PHE A 108 8.22 9.94 -12.00
CA PHE A 108 7.68 10.38 -10.73
C PHE A 108 7.88 9.32 -9.62
N THR A 109 7.60 8.04 -9.90
CA THR A 109 7.84 6.95 -8.93
C THR A 109 9.33 6.77 -8.61
N LEU A 110 10.21 6.90 -9.61
CA LEU A 110 11.65 6.84 -9.41
C LEU A 110 12.14 8.02 -8.57
N ARG A 111 11.60 9.22 -8.80
CA ARG A 111 11.93 10.43 -8.03
C ARG A 111 11.50 10.31 -6.56
N LEU A 112 10.33 9.73 -6.29
CA LEU A 112 9.85 9.45 -4.93
C LEU A 112 10.72 8.42 -4.19
N LYS A 113 11.32 7.48 -4.94
CA LYS A 113 12.19 6.44 -4.38
C LYS A 113 13.60 6.96 -4.07
N LYS A 114 14.10 7.95 -4.82
CA LYS A 114 15.44 8.53 -4.64
C LYS A 114 15.45 9.58 -3.53
N VAL A 115 16.56 9.62 -2.80
CA VAL A 115 16.88 10.67 -1.82
C VAL A 115 18.12 11.40 -2.30
N PHE A 116 18.08 12.73 -2.25
CA PHE A 116 19.20 13.62 -2.57
C PHE A 116 19.66 14.37 -1.32
N GLU A 117 20.90 14.83 -1.29
CA GLU A 117 21.45 15.53 -0.12
C GLU A 117 20.71 16.84 0.19
N ASP A 118 20.21 17.53 -0.83
CA ASP A 118 19.50 18.81 -0.66
C ASP A 118 18.13 18.64 0.00
N GLU A 119 17.41 17.57 -0.34
CA GLU A 119 16.15 17.25 0.33
C GLU A 119 16.37 16.74 1.75
N GLU A 120 17.48 16.03 2.02
CA GLU A 120 17.83 15.59 3.37
C GLU A 120 18.16 16.79 4.26
N LYS A 121 18.83 17.82 3.72
CA LYS A 121 19.07 19.09 4.42
C LYS A 121 17.78 19.88 4.67
N SER A 122 16.85 19.86 3.71
CA SER A 122 15.58 20.61 3.80
C SER A 122 14.55 19.95 4.72
N LEU A 123 14.42 18.62 4.63
CA LEU A 123 13.45 17.82 5.40
C LEU A 123 14.05 17.31 6.73
N GLY A 124 15.37 17.39 6.89
CA GLY A 124 16.11 16.91 8.06
C GLY A 124 16.19 15.38 8.17
N LYS A 125 15.64 14.63 7.20
CA LYS A 125 15.55 13.17 7.18
C LYS A 125 15.50 12.62 5.75
N SER A 126 16.08 11.44 5.54
CA SER A 126 16.00 10.69 4.29
C SER A 126 14.65 9.95 4.20
N ILE A 127 13.75 10.39 3.31
CA ILE A 127 12.40 9.81 3.17
C ILE A 127 12.23 9.16 1.80
N VAL A 128 11.88 7.87 1.80
CA VAL A 128 11.62 7.08 0.59
C VAL A 128 10.14 6.70 0.53
N VAL A 129 9.46 7.13 -0.53
CA VAL A 129 8.07 6.74 -0.78
C VAL A 129 8.03 5.76 -1.94
N LYS A 130 7.50 4.56 -1.68
CA LYS A 130 7.29 3.54 -2.72
C LYS A 130 5.90 3.68 -3.30
N ALA A 131 5.84 3.80 -4.63
CA ALA A 131 4.61 3.76 -5.40
C ALA A 131 4.75 2.70 -6.50
N SER A 132 3.62 2.11 -6.91
CA SER A 132 3.58 1.18 -8.03
C SER A 132 2.75 1.76 -9.16
N GLU A 133 3.25 1.74 -10.38
CA GLU A 133 2.44 2.05 -11.56
C GLU A 133 1.43 0.92 -11.80
N ILE A 134 0.16 1.28 -12.01
CA ILE A 134 -0.89 0.33 -12.40
C ILE A 134 -1.13 0.40 -13.91
N GLU A 135 -1.22 1.62 -14.41
CA GLU A 135 -1.50 1.95 -15.80
C GLU A 135 -0.75 3.24 -16.12
N LYS A 136 -0.55 3.50 -17.41
CA LYS A 136 0.22 4.66 -17.86
C LYS A 136 -0.34 5.96 -17.28
N GLY A 137 0.48 6.70 -16.55
CA GLY A 137 0.08 7.95 -15.89
C GLY A 137 -0.70 7.77 -14.58
N SER A 138 -0.77 6.57 -14.02
CA SER A 138 -1.49 6.29 -12.77
C SER A 138 -0.64 5.45 -11.81
N ILE A 139 -0.44 5.99 -10.61
CA ILE A 139 0.35 5.37 -9.55
C ILE A 139 -0.55 4.97 -8.38
N ARG A 140 -0.18 3.89 -7.68
CA ARG A 140 -0.85 3.40 -6.49
C ARG A 140 0.04 3.52 -5.27
N LEU A 141 -0.53 4.10 -4.22
CA LEU A 141 0.00 4.10 -2.87
C LEU A 141 -0.89 3.21 -1.99
N VAL A 142 -0.27 2.44 -1.10
CA VAL A 142 -0.97 1.53 -0.20
C VAL A 142 -0.43 1.70 1.21
N THR A 143 -1.32 1.98 2.16
CA THR A 143 -1.00 1.98 3.59
C THR A 143 -1.23 0.59 4.17
N HIS A 144 -0.43 0.25 5.19
CA HIS A 144 -0.47 -1.05 5.84
C HIS A 144 0.15 -0.91 7.24
N ALA A 145 0.06 -1.96 8.07
CA ALA A 145 0.45 -1.93 9.47
C ALA A 145 1.86 -1.41 9.80
N ASN A 146 2.82 -1.50 8.89
CA ASN A 146 4.18 -0.99 9.09
C ASN A 146 4.34 0.50 8.74
N VAL A 147 3.29 1.16 8.25
CA VAL A 147 3.25 2.61 7.99
C VAL A 147 2.63 3.29 9.20
N THR A 148 3.47 3.94 10.00
CA THR A 148 3.01 4.70 11.17
C THR A 148 2.47 6.06 10.78
N GLN A 149 1.76 6.72 11.69
CA GLN A 149 1.28 8.09 11.49
C GLN A 149 2.43 9.07 11.22
N ASN A 150 3.60 8.86 11.84
CA ASN A 150 4.78 9.66 11.54
C ASN A 150 5.25 9.45 10.11
N ASP A 151 5.22 8.21 9.61
CA ASP A 151 5.57 7.89 8.23
C ASP A 151 4.60 8.53 7.23
N VAL A 152 3.31 8.62 7.58
CA VAL A 152 2.31 9.34 6.79
C VAL A 152 2.66 10.82 6.66
N VAL A 153 2.97 11.48 7.78
CA VAL A 153 3.36 12.90 7.78
C VAL A 153 4.63 13.12 6.94
N MET A 154 5.62 12.24 7.10
CA MET A 154 6.86 12.28 6.32
C MET A 154 6.62 12.04 4.82
N ALA A 155 5.77 11.06 4.48
CA ALA A 155 5.39 10.79 3.10
C ALA A 155 4.69 11.98 2.44
N ILE A 156 3.80 12.66 3.18
CA ILE A 156 3.15 13.90 2.72
C ILE A 156 4.19 14.99 2.47
N GLN A 157 5.15 15.21 3.37
CA GLN A 157 6.22 16.19 3.17
C GLN A 157 7.06 15.89 1.92
N LYS A 158 7.43 14.62 1.73
CA LYS A 158 8.16 14.17 0.54
C LYS A 158 7.36 14.40 -0.75
N LEU A 159 6.06 14.07 -0.74
CA LEU A 159 5.17 14.31 -1.89
C LEU A 159 5.10 15.81 -2.24
N LYS A 160 4.94 16.67 -1.23
CA LYS A 160 4.92 18.13 -1.42
C LYS A 160 6.23 18.62 -2.04
N TYR A 161 7.36 18.19 -1.51
CA TYR A 161 8.68 18.56 -2.03
C TYR A 161 8.86 18.18 -3.50
N VAL A 162 8.53 16.94 -3.86
CA VAL A 162 8.69 16.44 -5.23
C VAL A 162 7.72 17.15 -6.18
N VAL A 163 6.48 17.40 -5.78
CA VAL A 163 5.51 18.15 -6.59
C VAL A 163 5.99 19.59 -6.82
N ASP A 164 6.51 20.26 -5.79
CA ASP A 164 7.07 21.61 -5.91
C ASP A 164 8.28 21.66 -6.85
N GLU A 165 9.13 20.63 -6.84
CA GLU A 165 10.26 20.51 -7.76
C GLU A 165 9.81 20.42 -9.22
N PHE A 166 8.82 19.57 -9.53
CA PHE A 166 8.26 19.46 -10.88
C PHE A 166 7.51 20.73 -11.32
N ASN A 167 6.89 21.45 -10.40
CA ASN A 167 6.29 22.75 -10.69
C ASN A 167 7.36 23.82 -11.00
N ARG A 168 8.49 23.83 -10.28
CA ARG A 168 9.58 24.78 -10.50
C ARG A 168 10.36 24.51 -11.79
N ALA A 169 10.56 23.26 -12.17
CA ALA A 169 11.33 22.88 -13.36
C ALA A 169 10.70 23.36 -14.70
N LYS A 170 9.48 23.90 -14.68
CA LYS A 170 8.73 24.33 -15.86
C LYS A 170 8.45 25.84 -15.95
N ASN A 171 8.85 26.62 -14.93
CA ASN A 171 8.91 28.09 -14.97
C ASN A 171 10.33 28.55 -15.32
#